data_AF-A0A2D9CKH5-F1
#
_entry.id   AF-A0A2D9CKH5-F1
#
_cell.length_a   1.000
_cell.length_b   1.000
_cell.length_c   1.000
_cell.angle_alpha   90.00
_cell.angle_beta   90.00
_cell.angle_gamma   90.00
#
_symmetry.space_group_name_H-M   'P 1'
#
loop_
_entity.id
_entity.type
_entity.pdbx_description
1 polymer ?
#
loop_
_entity_poly.entity_id
_entity_poly.type
_entity_poly.pdbx_seq_one_letter_code
_entity_poly.pdbx_strand_id
1 'polypeptide(L)'
;MKNIFNELEQENITYAVCVSLIKSTFDSGISQREYYIIANKKDVAGRYGFTAGSDSGYRNVYEKDLSDSERFTFLETMDRYTKVLNNKHGRVYELKGESFKSNYNKNKQVNKKVTKPKGKQLDIIDLFKSIW
;
A
#
# COMPACT_ATOMS: atom_id res chain seq x y z
N MET A 1 12.05 18.60 7.35
CA MET A 1 10.65 18.43 6.94
C MET A 1 10.28 16.98 7.26
N LYS A 2 9.25 16.74 8.08
CA LYS A 2 8.83 15.35 8.38
C LYS A 2 8.09 14.81 7.15
N ASN A 3 8.57 13.68 6.62
CA ASN A 3 7.95 12.98 5.51
C ASN A 3 7.65 11.55 5.99
N ILE A 4 6.46 11.06 5.67
CA ILE A 4 6.01 9.71 6.02
C ILE A 4 7.00 8.60 5.68
N PHE A 5 7.69 8.66 4.54
CA PHE A 5 8.67 7.65 4.14
C PHE A 5 9.82 7.54 5.14
N ASN A 6 10.33 8.69 5.60
CA ASN A 6 11.40 8.70 6.60
C ASN A 6 10.91 8.16 7.95
N GLU A 7 9.68 8.48 8.34
CA GLU A 7 9.11 7.98 9.60
C GLU A 7 8.93 6.45 9.55
N LEU A 8 8.40 5.92 8.45
CA LEU A 8 8.23 4.48 8.27
C LEU A 8 9.58 3.74 8.21
N GLU A 9 10.57 4.29 7.50
CA GLU A 9 11.90 3.70 7.36
C GLU A 9 12.68 3.72 8.69
N GLN A 10 12.63 4.82 9.45
CA GLN A 10 13.29 4.91 10.76
C GLN A 10 12.77 3.87 11.75
N GLU A 11 11.52 3.46 11.60
CA GLU A 11 10.89 2.46 12.46
C GLU A 11 10.89 1.04 11.85
N ASN A 12 11.58 0.83 10.73
CA ASN A 12 11.60 -0.42 9.98
C ASN A 12 10.20 -0.95 9.63
N ILE A 13 9.26 -0.04 9.36
CA ILE A 13 7.90 -0.38 8.95
C ILE A 13 7.90 -0.59 7.44
N THR A 14 7.53 -1.80 7.02
CA THR A 14 7.42 -2.09 5.59
C THR A 14 6.10 -1.57 5.03
N TYR A 15 6.15 -0.95 3.85
CA TYR A 15 5.01 -0.38 3.15
C TYR A 15 5.10 -0.59 1.63
N ALA A 16 3.99 -0.35 0.93
CA ALA A 16 3.95 -0.24 -0.52
C ALA A 16 3.28 1.07 -0.94
N VAL A 17 3.80 1.70 -2.00
CA VAL A 17 3.22 2.90 -2.62
C VAL A 17 2.33 2.47 -3.77
N CYS A 18 1.08 2.88 -3.73
CA CYS A 18 0.07 2.60 -4.74
C CYS A 18 -0.23 3.87 -5.55
N VAL A 19 -0.31 3.70 -6.87
CA VAL A 19 -0.67 4.76 -7.81
C VAL A 19 -1.91 4.32 -8.56
N SER A 20 -3.05 4.95 -8.27
CA SER A 20 -4.31 4.73 -8.97
C SER A 20 -4.36 5.48 -10.29
N LEU A 21 -5.06 4.92 -11.28
CA LEU A 21 -5.55 5.65 -12.45
C LEU A 21 -7.05 5.84 -12.31
N ILE A 22 -7.45 7.07 -12.00
CA ILE A 22 -8.86 7.46 -12.00
C ILE A 22 -9.22 7.97 -13.38
N LYS A 23 -10.20 7.31 -14.01
CA LYS A 23 -10.86 7.84 -15.19
C LYS A 23 -11.99 8.76 -14.76
N SER A 24 -11.84 10.07 -15.00
CA SER A 24 -12.96 10.98 -14.87
C SER A 24 -14.03 10.59 -15.89
N THR A 25 -15.28 10.42 -15.45
CA THR A 25 -16.43 10.15 -16.31
C THR A 25 -17.00 11.41 -16.96
N PHE A 26 -16.58 12.60 -16.50
CA PHE A 26 -17.16 13.88 -16.91
C PHE A 26 -16.30 14.70 -17.88
N ASP A 27 -14.98 14.49 -17.90
CA ASP A 27 -14.08 15.24 -18.78
C ASP A 27 -13.29 14.30 -19.69
N SER A 28 -13.29 14.67 -20.98
CA SER A 28 -12.73 13.97 -22.14
C SER A 28 -11.27 13.55 -22.01
N GLY A 29 -11.00 12.48 -21.27
CA GLY A 29 -9.73 11.76 -21.29
C GLY A 29 -8.67 12.19 -20.27
N ILE A 30 -9.00 13.06 -19.30
CA ILE A 30 -8.06 13.40 -18.22
C ILE A 30 -8.06 12.25 -17.19
N SER A 31 -7.04 11.40 -17.26
CA SER A 31 -6.77 10.42 -16.21
C SER A 31 -6.08 11.11 -15.04
N GLN A 32 -6.76 11.22 -13.89
CA GLN A 32 -6.11 11.66 -12.66
C GLN A 32 -5.39 10.49 -12.00
N ARG A 33 -4.34 10.79 -11.22
CA ARG A 33 -3.60 9.78 -10.46
C ARG A 33 -3.68 10.10 -8.98
N GLU A 34 -4.17 9.14 -8.21
CA GLU A 34 -4.08 9.18 -6.76
C GLU A 34 -2.88 8.39 -6.28
N TYR A 35 -2.23 8.91 -5.25
CA TYR A 35 -1.05 8.31 -4.65
C TYR A 35 -1.36 8.06 -3.19
N TYR A 36 -1.20 6.82 -2.75
CA TYR A 36 -1.43 6.43 -1.38
C TYR A 36 -0.45 5.33 -0.98
N ILE A 37 -0.28 5.14 0.31
CA ILE A 37 0.56 4.10 0.89
C ILE A 37 -0.30 3.09 1.61
N ILE A 38 0.14 1.84 1.56
CA ILE A 38 -0.44 0.76 2.35
C ILE A 38 0.62 0.17 3.27
N ALA A 39 0.19 -0.14 4.50
CA ALA A 39 1.02 -0.76 5.51
C ALA A 39 0.20 -1.75 6.35
N ASN A 40 0.88 -2.57 7.14
CA ASN A 40 0.20 -3.50 8.03
C ASN A 40 -0.44 -2.74 9.19
N LYS A 41 -1.71 -3.02 9.46
CA LYS A 41 -2.46 -2.44 10.59
C LYS A 41 -1.66 -2.46 11.89
N LYS A 42 -0.99 -3.57 12.21
CA LYS A 42 -0.25 -3.72 13.47
C LYS A 42 0.87 -2.69 13.63
N ASP A 43 1.39 -2.22 12.51
CA ASP A 43 2.52 -1.30 12.46
C ASP A 43 2.05 0.15 12.31
N VAL A 44 0.80 0.45 12.00
CA VAL A 44 0.38 1.86 11.74
C VAL A 44 -0.94 2.27 12.39
N ALA A 45 -1.62 1.37 13.11
CA ALA A 45 -2.90 1.68 13.73
C ALA A 45 -2.80 2.87 14.71
N GLY A 46 -3.62 3.89 14.49
CA GLY A 46 -3.70 5.08 15.35
C GLY A 46 -2.54 6.07 15.17
N ARG A 47 -1.69 5.89 14.15
CA ARG A 47 -0.52 6.75 13.89
C ARG A 47 -0.35 7.08 12.42
N TYR A 48 0.42 8.14 12.18
CA TYR A 48 0.79 8.68 10.86
C TYR A 48 -0.36 8.96 9.88
N GLY A 49 -1.61 9.05 10.34
CA GLY A 49 -2.77 9.33 9.49
C GLY A 49 -3.27 8.13 8.67
N PHE A 50 -2.88 6.90 9.02
CA PHE A 50 -3.41 5.70 8.39
C PHE A 50 -4.83 5.37 8.85
N THR A 51 -5.69 5.02 7.90
CA THR A 51 -7.07 4.58 8.12
C THR A 51 -7.28 3.16 7.61
N ALA A 52 -8.38 2.52 8.04
CA ALA A 52 -8.71 1.21 7.51
C ALA A 52 -9.06 1.32 6.03
N GLY A 53 -8.53 0.40 5.21
CA GLY A 53 -8.77 0.42 3.77
C GLY A 53 -10.26 0.38 3.44
N SER A 54 -10.72 1.37 2.67
CA SER A 54 -12.14 1.66 2.45
C SER A 54 -12.88 0.56 1.67
N ASP A 55 -12.19 -0.14 0.75
CA ASP A 55 -12.82 -1.14 -0.14
C ASP A 55 -12.17 -2.53 -0.12
N SER A 56 -11.17 -2.74 0.72
CA SER A 56 -10.19 -3.76 0.39
C SER A 56 -10.59 -5.17 0.88
N GLY A 57 -11.46 -5.32 1.87
CA GLY A 57 -11.73 -6.63 2.49
C GLY A 57 -10.51 -7.21 3.25
N TYR A 58 -9.37 -6.50 3.27
CA TYR A 58 -8.15 -6.88 3.99
C TYR A 58 -8.12 -6.20 5.36
N ARG A 59 -8.66 -6.88 6.37
CA ARG A 59 -8.76 -6.39 7.77
C ARG A 59 -7.45 -5.94 8.43
N ASN A 60 -6.30 -6.31 7.85
CA ASN A 60 -4.97 -6.07 8.40
C ASN A 60 -4.14 -5.10 7.55
N VAL A 61 -4.74 -4.42 6.57
CA VAL A 61 -4.06 -3.43 5.74
C VAL A 61 -4.73 -2.09 5.95
N TYR A 62 -3.92 -1.10 6.28
CA TYR A 62 -4.35 0.28 6.43
C TYR A 62 -3.75 1.11 5.30
N GLU A 63 -4.46 2.16 4.90
CA GLU A 63 -4.08 3.06 3.82
C GLU A 63 -3.93 4.49 4.32
N LYS A 64 -3.10 5.27 3.63
CA LYS A 64 -2.98 6.71 3.81
C LYS A 64 -2.73 7.37 2.48
N ASP A 65 -3.49 8.41 2.18
CA ASP A 65 -3.24 9.26 1.02
C ASP A 65 -1.94 10.05 1.19
N LEU A 66 -1.22 10.20 0.09
CA LEU A 66 -0.04 11.04 0.03
C LEU A 66 -0.45 12.46 -0.32
N SER A 67 -0.03 13.40 0.52
CA SER A 67 -0.05 14.83 0.19
C SER A 67 0.86 15.14 -1.00
N ASP A 68 0.72 16.33 -1.60
CA ASP A 68 1.52 16.73 -2.75
C ASP A 68 3.03 16.72 -2.47
N SER A 69 3.45 17.11 -1.26
CA SER A 69 4.86 17.10 -0.85
C SER A 69 5.40 15.67 -0.68
N GLU A 70 4.60 14.77 -0.10
CA GLU A 70 4.95 13.35 0.01
C GLU A 70 5.01 12.71 -1.38
N ARG A 71 4.03 12.98 -2.26
CA ARG A 71 4.04 12.54 -3.65
C ARG A 71 5.30 13.02 -4.37
N PHE A 72 5.67 14.29 -4.22
CA PHE A 72 6.87 14.84 -4.85
C PHE A 72 8.13 14.11 -4.37
N THR A 73 8.23 13.87 -3.06
CA THR A 73 9.35 13.11 -2.48
C THR A 73 9.41 11.68 -3.04
N PHE A 74 8.27 11.00 -3.19
CA PHE A 74 8.23 9.68 -3.80
C PHE A 74 8.75 9.68 -5.24
N LEU A 75 8.36 10.69 -6.03
CA LEU A 75 8.81 10.81 -7.42
C LEU A 75 10.31 11.09 -7.53
N GLU A 76 10.86 11.93 -6.65
CA GLU A 76 12.31 12.21 -6.58
C GLU A 76 13.14 11.00 -6.14
N THR A 77 12.54 10.11 -5.34
CA THR A 77 13.21 8.93 -4.78
C THR A 77 12.75 7.61 -5.40
N MET A 78 12.12 7.67 -6.58
CA MET A 78 11.51 6.51 -7.23
C MET A 78 12.54 5.41 -7.57
N ASP A 79 13.82 5.78 -7.72
CA ASP A 79 14.94 4.86 -7.93
C ASP A 79 15.16 3.89 -6.76
N ARG A 80 14.69 4.22 -5.55
CA ARG A 80 14.74 3.36 -4.36
C ARG A 80 13.70 2.25 -4.40
N TYR A 81 12.75 2.31 -5.33
CA TYR A 81 11.61 1.40 -5.38
C TYR A 81 11.69 0.43 -6.56
N THR A 82 11.05 -0.72 -6.41
CA THR A 82 10.78 -1.68 -7.46
C THR A 82 9.29 -1.70 -7.76
N LYS A 83 8.93 -1.54 -9.03
CA LYS A 83 7.54 -1.69 -9.48
C LYS A 83 7.17 -3.17 -9.47
N VAL A 84 6.31 -3.58 -8.53
CA VAL A 84 5.91 -4.98 -8.34
C VAL A 84 4.60 -5.32 -9.04
N LEU A 85 3.79 -4.32 -9.39
CA LEU A 85 2.55 -4.48 -10.15
C LEU A 85 2.35 -3.30 -11.11
N ASN A 86 1.83 -3.60 -12.29
CA ASN A 86 1.33 -2.62 -13.25
C ASN A 86 0.17 -3.24 -14.02
N ASN A 87 -1.03 -2.66 -13.93
CA ASN A 87 -2.21 -3.11 -14.65
C ASN A 87 -2.99 -1.91 -15.22
N LYS A 88 -4.16 -2.17 -15.83
CA LYS A 88 -5.00 -1.13 -16.45
C LYS A 88 -5.55 -0.08 -15.47
N HIS A 89 -5.43 -0.35 -14.18
CA HIS A 89 -6.00 0.48 -13.13
C HIS A 89 -4.95 1.18 -12.27
N GLY A 90 -3.70 0.73 -12.29
CA GLY A 90 -2.67 1.38 -11.48
C GLY A 90 -1.35 0.61 -11.38
N ARG A 91 -0.53 1.07 -10.44
CA ARG A 91 0.82 0.59 -10.20
C ARG A 91 1.08 0.45 -8.71
N VAL A 92 1.92 -0.50 -8.37
CA VAL A 92 2.38 -0.70 -7.00
C VAL A 92 3.90 -0.77 -6.98
N TYR A 93 4.49 -0.09 -6.00
CA TYR A 93 5.92 0.03 -5.78
C TYR A 93 6.27 -0.40 -4.36
N GLU A 94 7.33 -1.19 -4.20
CA GLU A 94 7.90 -1.58 -2.92
C GLU A 94 9.36 -1.10 -2.82
N LEU A 95 9.88 -0.84 -1.62
CA LEU A 95 11.29 -0.49 -1.44
C LEU A 95 12.20 -1.64 -1.88
N LYS A 96 13.32 -1.32 -2.55
CA LYS A 96 14.34 -2.31 -2.90
C LYS A 96 14.93 -2.90 -1.62
N GLY A 97 14.94 -4.23 -1.54
CA GLY A 97 15.42 -4.96 -0.35
C GLY A 97 14.36 -5.18 0.73
N GLU A 98 13.27 -4.39 0.74
CA GLU A 98 12.19 -4.48 1.72
C GLU A 98 10.83 -4.66 1.06
N SER A 99 10.48 -5.92 0.81
CA SER A 99 9.23 -6.26 0.16
C SER A 99 8.08 -6.34 1.17
N PHE A 100 7.10 -5.44 1.04
CA PHE A 100 5.85 -5.49 1.80
C PHE A 100 5.14 -6.82 1.63
N LYS A 101 5.08 -7.34 0.38
CA LYS A 101 4.61 -8.69 0.06
C LYS A 101 5.26 -9.76 0.93
N SER A 102 6.59 -9.72 1.02
CA SER A 102 7.37 -10.72 1.74
C SER A 102 7.14 -10.64 3.25
N ASN A 103 7.12 -9.43 3.82
CA ASN A 103 6.88 -9.23 5.25
C ASN A 103 5.45 -9.63 5.65
N TYR A 104 4.45 -9.25 4.86
CA TYR A 104 3.06 -9.64 5.08
C TYR A 104 2.85 -11.17 5.06
N ASN A 105 3.48 -11.87 4.10
CA ASN A 105 3.37 -13.32 3.97
C ASN A 105 4.06 -14.08 5.12
N LYS A 106 5.21 -13.61 5.62
CA LYS A 106 5.87 -14.20 6.81
C LYS A 106 4.95 -14.13 8.03
N ASN A 107 4.33 -12.99 8.28
CA ASN A 107 3.37 -12.79 9.36
C ASN A 107 2.11 -13.66 9.23
N LYS A 108 1.74 -14.07 7.99
CA LYS A 108 0.63 -15.01 7.74
C LYS A 108 0.99 -16.45 8.14
N GLN A 109 2.25 -16.87 7.97
CA GLN A 109 2.69 -18.23 8.35
C GLN A 109 2.75 -18.44 9.86
N VAL A 110 3.15 -17.43 10.63
CA VAL A 110 3.22 -17.50 12.10
C VAL A 110 1.81 -17.64 12.72
N ASN A 111 0.79 -17.03 12.11
CA ASN A 111 -0.58 -17.05 12.62
C ASN A 111 -1.41 -18.29 12.19
N LYS A 112 -0.87 -19.19 11.36
CA LYS A 112 -1.59 -20.42 10.95
C LYS A 112 -1.70 -21.50 12.04
N LYS A 113 -1.14 -21.29 13.23
CA LYS A 113 -1.27 -22.22 14.37
C LYS A 113 -2.54 -22.05 15.23
N VAL A 114 -3.48 -21.17 14.86
CA VAL A 114 -4.78 -21.06 15.56
C VAL A 114 -5.95 -21.16 14.56
N THR A 115 -6.70 -22.24 14.64
CA THR A 115 -7.82 -22.62 13.76
C THR A 115 -9.15 -21.96 14.12
N LYS A 116 -9.85 -21.32 13.16
CA LYS A 116 -11.20 -21.69 12.62
C LYS A 116 -11.75 -20.61 11.65
N PRO A 117 -12.68 -20.96 10.72
CA PRO A 117 -12.92 -20.23 9.48
C PRO A 117 -14.13 -19.29 9.54
N LYS A 118 -14.08 -18.17 8.79
CA LYS A 118 -15.12 -17.69 7.84
C LYS A 118 -14.81 -16.24 7.42
N GLY A 119 -14.53 -16.09 6.14
CA GLY A 119 -14.13 -14.85 5.46
C GLY A 119 -13.00 -15.21 4.51
N LYS A 120 -13.18 -15.06 3.19
CA LYS A 120 -12.11 -15.28 2.21
C LYS A 120 -10.93 -14.38 2.60
N GLN A 121 -9.89 -14.96 3.19
CA GLN A 121 -8.67 -14.23 3.53
C GLN A 121 -7.78 -14.17 2.29
N LEU A 122 -8.07 -13.18 1.46
CA LEU A 122 -7.40 -12.88 0.20
C LEU A 122 -5.86 -12.85 0.35
N ASP A 123 -5.13 -13.37 -0.63
CA ASP A 123 -3.67 -13.30 -0.71
C ASP A 123 -3.24 -11.83 -0.88
N ILE A 124 -2.02 -11.45 -0.49
CA ILE A 124 -1.47 -10.15 -0.87
C ILE A 124 -1.31 -10.00 -2.39
N ILE A 125 -1.17 -11.12 -3.12
CA ILE A 125 -1.30 -11.12 -4.58
C ILE A 125 -2.71 -10.72 -5.00
N ASP A 126 -3.72 -11.20 -4.27
CA ASP A 126 -5.10 -10.76 -4.49
C ASP A 126 -5.26 -9.29 -4.07
N LEU A 127 -4.58 -8.80 -3.01
CA LEU A 127 -4.58 -7.38 -2.62
C LEU A 127 -4.04 -6.53 -3.75
N PHE A 128 -2.89 -6.90 -4.31
CA PHE A 128 -2.34 -6.17 -5.43
C PHE A 128 -3.22 -6.28 -6.67
N LYS A 129 -3.90 -7.41 -6.91
CA LYS A 129 -4.84 -7.56 -8.03
C LYS A 129 -6.20 -6.91 -7.81
N SER A 130 -6.63 -6.70 -6.57
CA SER A 130 -7.94 -6.18 -6.17
C SER A 130 -7.88 -4.74 -5.68
N ILE A 131 -6.68 -4.22 -5.46
CA ILE A 131 -6.43 -2.80 -5.65
C ILE A 131 -6.83 -2.58 -7.11
N TRP A 132 -8.05 -2.07 -7.28
CA TRP A 132 -8.84 -1.86 -8.50
C TRP A 132 -9.72 -3.00 -9.03
#